data_AF-A0AAW5ABH8-F1
#
_entry.id   AF-A0AAW5ABH8-F1
#
_cell.length_a   1.000
_cell.length_b   1.000
_cell.length_c   1.000
_cell.angle_alpha   90.00
_cell.angle_beta   90.00
_cell.angle_gamma   90.00
#
_symmetry.space_group_name_H-M   'P 1'
#
loop_
_entity.id
_entity.type
_entity.pdbx_description
1 polymer ?
#
loop_
_entity_poly.entity_id
_entity_poly.type
_entity_poly.pdbx_seq_one_letter_code
_entity_poly.pdbx_strand_id
1 'polypeptide(L)'
;MARKQGKTGEAASAGLVVWTNVSKNPVILGDGSTVGVGEHTTPEQAEFAEGSLWEDHGILVSGAPVLMDNGADQIAALTAEVETLRGQLATAGSDKEALLAEVEVLKKQIPVKE
;
A
#
# COMPACT_ATOMS: atom_id res chain seq x y z
N MET A 1 -43.65 -17.62 2.59
CA MET A 1 -44.28 -17.51 3.92
C MET A 1 -43.58 -18.48 4.88
N ALA A 2 -42.62 -17.99 5.68
CA ALA A 2 -42.22 -18.58 6.95
C ALA A 2 -41.36 -17.56 7.71
N ARG A 3 -41.97 -16.82 8.64
CA ARG A 3 -41.29 -16.02 9.66
C ARG A 3 -40.57 -16.97 10.62
N LYS A 4 -39.32 -16.68 10.99
CA LYS A 4 -38.73 -17.18 12.23
C LYS A 4 -38.24 -16.02 13.07
N GLN A 5 -38.62 -16.07 14.34
CA GLN A 5 -38.68 -15.00 15.32
C GLN A 5 -37.29 -14.49 15.72
N GLY A 6 -37.25 -13.22 16.11
CA GLY A 6 -36.08 -12.59 16.69
C GLY A 6 -35.66 -13.20 18.02
N LYS A 7 -34.36 -13.11 18.27
CA LYS A 7 -33.72 -13.33 19.57
C LYS A 7 -32.73 -12.18 19.78
N THR A 8 -33.20 -11.13 20.44
CA THR A 8 -32.36 -10.10 21.07
C THR A 8 -31.74 -10.68 22.33
N GLY A 9 -30.43 -10.51 22.51
CA GLY A 9 -29.75 -10.74 23.79
C GLY A 9 -28.37 -11.37 23.65
N GLU A 10 -27.37 -10.51 23.40
CA GLU A 10 -26.08 -10.54 24.10
C GLU A 10 -25.34 -11.89 24.15
N ALA A 11 -24.55 -12.14 23.09
CA ALA A 11 -23.34 -12.96 23.18
C ALA A 11 -22.15 -12.06 22.88
N ALA A 12 -21.48 -11.65 23.95
CA ALA A 12 -20.23 -10.93 23.96
C ALA A 12 -19.15 -11.59 23.07
N SER A 13 -18.48 -10.76 22.27
CA SER A 13 -17.01 -10.76 22.12
C SER A 13 -16.31 -12.11 21.84
N ALA A 14 -16.92 -13.02 21.11
CA ALA A 14 -16.25 -14.21 20.59
C ALA A 14 -15.84 -13.95 19.13
N GLY A 15 -14.57 -13.56 18.94
CA GLY A 15 -13.86 -13.51 17.66
C GLY A 15 -14.70 -13.22 16.41
N LEU A 16 -15.20 -11.98 16.27
CA LEU A 16 -15.84 -11.56 15.03
C LEU A 16 -14.84 -11.66 13.88
N VAL A 17 -15.02 -12.68 13.02
CA VAL A 17 -14.24 -12.84 11.79
C VAL A 17 -14.65 -11.70 10.87
N VAL A 18 -13.69 -10.82 10.58
CA VAL A 18 -13.86 -9.74 9.61
C VAL A 18 -12.97 -10.03 8.41
N TRP A 19 -13.44 -9.66 7.22
CA TRP A 19 -12.72 -9.85 5.97
C TRP A 19 -12.44 -8.51 5.33
N THR A 20 -11.20 -8.30 4.88
CA THR A 20 -10.75 -7.05 4.27
C THR A 20 -10.62 -7.19 2.76
N ASN A 21 -11.18 -6.24 2.01
CA ASN A 21 -10.99 -6.14 0.57
C ASN A 21 -9.63 -5.49 0.26
N VAL A 22 -8.70 -6.30 -0.25
CA VAL A 22 -7.35 -5.85 -0.64
C VAL A 22 -7.23 -5.48 -2.13
N SER A 23 -8.32 -5.56 -2.89
CA SER A 23 -8.33 -5.23 -4.31
C SER A 23 -8.56 -3.75 -4.58
N LYS A 24 -8.34 -3.33 -5.84
CA LYS A 24 -8.59 -1.95 -6.30
C LYS A 24 -10.05 -1.69 -6.71
N ASN A 25 -10.92 -2.70 -6.60
CA ASN A 25 -12.32 -2.61 -6.99
C ASN A 25 -13.24 -3.00 -5.82
N PRO A 26 -14.49 -2.51 -5.78
CA PRO A 26 -15.47 -3.02 -4.84
C PRO A 26 -15.73 -4.51 -5.05
N VAL A 27 -15.87 -5.24 -3.95
CA VAL A 27 -16.25 -6.66 -3.96
C VAL A 27 -17.76 -6.76 -3.76
N ILE A 28 -18.42 -7.58 -4.57
CA ILE A 28 -19.87 -7.86 -4.47
C ILE A 28 -20.03 -9.24 -3.82
N LEU A 29 -20.66 -9.30 -2.65
CA LEU A 29 -20.88 -10.54 -1.91
C LEU A 29 -22.10 -11.31 -2.44
N GLY A 30 -22.28 -12.56 -1.98
CA GLY A 30 -23.35 -13.44 -2.42
C GLY A 30 -24.77 -12.94 -2.12
N ASP A 31 -24.92 -12.05 -1.14
CA ASP A 31 -26.19 -11.37 -0.80
C ASP A 31 -26.45 -10.11 -1.65
N GLY A 32 -25.51 -9.76 -2.54
CA GLY A 32 -25.55 -8.55 -3.37
C GLY A 32 -25.03 -7.29 -2.67
N SER A 33 -24.60 -7.38 -1.41
CA SER A 33 -23.97 -6.25 -0.71
C SER A 33 -22.54 -6.01 -1.22
N THR A 34 -22.01 -4.81 -0.95
CA THR A 34 -20.67 -4.40 -1.41
C THR A 34 -19.72 -4.20 -0.25
N VAL A 35 -18.47 -4.62 -0.43
CA VAL A 35 -17.32 -4.21 0.40
C VAL A 35 -16.44 -3.28 -0.44
N GLY A 36 -16.31 -2.02 -0.02
CA GLY A 36 -15.52 -1.02 -0.72
C GLY A 36 -14.02 -1.33 -0.75
N VAL A 37 -13.28 -0.54 -1.50
CA VAL A 37 -11.82 -0.69 -1.65
C VAL A 37 -11.14 -0.38 -0.31
N GLY A 38 -10.38 -1.34 0.23
CA GLY A 38 -9.73 -1.21 1.53
C GLY A 38 -10.69 -1.25 2.72
N GLU A 39 -11.98 -1.46 2.50
CA GLU A 39 -12.98 -1.66 3.55
C GLU A 39 -13.00 -3.11 4.03
N HIS A 40 -13.73 -3.34 5.12
CA HIS A 40 -13.96 -4.66 5.67
C HIS A 40 -15.45 -4.97 5.79
N THR A 41 -15.75 -6.26 5.81
CA THR A 41 -17.11 -6.75 6.02
C THR A 41 -17.63 -6.32 7.39
N THR A 42 -18.89 -5.92 7.42
CA THR A 42 -19.71 -5.98 8.65
C THR A 42 -19.84 -7.43 9.14
N PRO A 43 -20.22 -7.67 10.41
CA PRO A 43 -20.45 -9.01 10.93
C PRO A 43 -21.42 -9.83 10.07
N GLU A 44 -22.49 -9.21 9.57
CA GLU A 44 -23.48 -9.86 8.71
C GLU A 44 -22.91 -10.21 7.34
N GLN A 45 -22.02 -9.38 6.81
CA GLN A 45 -21.34 -9.60 5.53
C GLN A 45 -20.26 -10.68 5.61
N ALA A 46 -19.66 -10.91 6.78
CA ALA A 46 -18.60 -11.89 6.96
C ALA A 46 -19.05 -13.31 6.62
N GLU A 47 -20.33 -13.64 6.86
CA GLU A 47 -20.94 -14.92 6.50
C GLU A 47 -20.93 -15.19 4.99
N PHE A 48 -20.91 -14.13 4.17
CA PHE A 48 -20.87 -14.23 2.71
C PHE A 48 -19.45 -14.12 2.13
N ALA A 49 -18.46 -13.84 2.97
CA ALA A 49 -17.06 -13.76 2.59
C ALA A 49 -16.35 -15.12 2.75
N GLU A 50 -16.67 -15.87 3.80
CA GLU A 50 -16.15 -17.23 4.04
C GLU A 50 -16.65 -18.21 2.97
N GLY A 51 -15.74 -18.97 2.36
CA GLY A 51 -15.98 -19.88 1.24
C GLY A 51 -16.37 -19.19 -0.06
N SER A 52 -16.19 -17.86 -0.16
CA SER A 52 -16.52 -17.11 -1.38
C SER A 52 -15.39 -17.20 -2.40
N LEU A 53 -15.73 -16.98 -3.68
CA LEU A 53 -14.73 -16.82 -4.74
C LEU A 53 -13.71 -15.71 -4.43
N TRP A 54 -14.12 -14.69 -3.67
CA TRP A 54 -13.23 -13.59 -3.31
C TRP A 54 -12.19 -14.01 -2.26
N GLU A 55 -12.55 -14.88 -1.33
CA GLU A 55 -11.60 -15.52 -0.42
C GLU A 55 -10.65 -16.44 -1.21
N ASP A 56 -11.19 -17.33 -2.04
CA ASP A 56 -10.40 -18.31 -2.80
C ASP A 56 -9.35 -17.64 -3.70
N HIS A 57 -9.69 -16.46 -4.24
CA HIS A 57 -8.79 -15.66 -5.07
C HIS A 57 -7.93 -14.66 -4.27
N GLY A 58 -8.00 -14.68 -2.93
CA GLY A 58 -7.20 -13.82 -2.05
C GLY A 58 -7.55 -12.32 -2.13
N ILE A 59 -8.75 -12.00 -2.61
CA ILE A 59 -9.27 -10.63 -2.72
C ILE A 59 -9.90 -10.18 -1.40
N LEU A 60 -10.62 -11.08 -0.73
CA LEU A 60 -11.03 -10.92 0.65
C LEU A 60 -10.09 -11.73 1.54
N VAL A 61 -9.40 -11.04 2.45
CA VAL A 61 -8.45 -11.67 3.38
C VAL A 61 -8.98 -11.54 4.79
N SER A 62 -8.89 -12.61 5.58
CA SER A 62 -9.34 -12.59 6.97
C SER A 62 -8.48 -11.66 7.83
N GLY A 63 -9.15 -10.94 8.72
CA GLY A 63 -8.55 -9.92 9.58
C GLY A 63 -9.05 -8.51 9.24
N ALA A 64 -8.99 -7.63 10.25
CA ALA A 64 -9.29 -6.22 10.08
C ALA A 64 -8.20 -5.57 9.21
N PRO A 65 -8.54 -4.52 8.45
CA PRO A 65 -7.54 -3.80 7.68
C PRO A 65 -6.55 -3.23 8.68
N VAL A 66 -5.28 -3.60 8.52
CA VAL A 66 -4.21 -2.95 9.25
C VAL A 66 -4.06 -1.55 8.66
N LEU A 67 -4.85 -0.61 9.17
CA LEU A 67 -4.55 0.80 9.06
C LEU A 67 -3.21 0.94 9.79
N MET A 68 -2.12 1.00 9.03
CA MET A 68 -0.85 1.34 9.65
C MET A 68 -0.98 2.79 10.12
N ASP A 69 -1.17 2.99 11.43
CA ASP A 69 -1.23 4.30 12.09
C ASP A 69 0.04 5.15 11.85
N ASN A 70 1.06 4.56 11.22
CA ASN A 70 2.34 5.17 10.86
C ASN A 70 2.33 5.89 9.52
N GLY A 71 1.18 6.15 8.87
CA GLY A 71 1.14 6.84 7.57
C GLY A 71 1.89 8.17 7.58
N ALA A 72 1.82 8.91 8.69
CA ALA A 72 2.59 10.14 8.89
C ALA A 72 4.11 9.88 8.98
N ASP A 73 4.51 8.81 9.69
CA ASP A 73 5.92 8.42 9.81
C ASP A 73 6.50 7.92 8.48
N GLN A 74 5.70 7.18 7.70
CA GLN A 74 6.08 6.76 6.34
C GLN A 74 6.26 7.97 5.42
N ILE A 75 5.34 8.94 5.45
CA ILE A 75 5.46 10.18 4.69
C ILE A 75 6.71 10.96 5.11
N ALA A 76 6.99 11.06 6.42
CA ALA A 76 8.18 11.72 6.94
C ALA A 76 9.47 11.01 6.48
N ALA A 77 9.52 9.68 6.57
CA ALA A 77 10.66 8.88 6.13
C ALA A 77 10.93 9.04 4.63
N LEU A 78 9.88 8.93 3.80
CA LEU A 78 9.98 9.12 2.35
C LEU A 78 10.40 10.55 1.99
N THR A 79 9.92 11.56 2.73
CA THR A 79 10.32 12.96 2.52
C THR A 79 11.81 13.15 2.80
N ALA A 80 12.31 12.61 3.91
CA ALA A 80 13.73 12.68 4.28
C ALA A 80 14.62 11.94 3.26
N GLU A 81 14.16 10.80 2.74
CA GLU A 81 14.87 10.06 1.68
C GLU A 81 14.94 10.90 0.39
N VAL A 82 13.84 11.54 -0.02
CA VAL A 82 13.82 12.43 -1.20
C VAL A 82 14.79 13.60 -1.05
N GLU A 83 14.85 14.22 0.13
CA GLU A 83 15.81 15.30 0.40
C GLU A 83 17.26 14.81 0.33
N THR A 84 17.53 13.63 0.88
CA THR A 84 18.86 13.00 0.83
C THR A 84 19.28 12.73 -0.62
N LEU A 85 18.40 12.12 -1.41
CA LEU A 85 18.66 11.80 -2.82
C LEU A 85 18.89 13.07 -3.65
N ARG A 86 18.14 14.15 -3.39
CA ARG A 86 18.36 15.45 -4.05
C ARG A 86 19.72 16.04 -3.70
N GLY A 87 20.15 15.95 -2.44
CA GLY A 87 21.48 16.38 -2.02
C GLY A 87 22.59 15.59 -2.72
N GLN A 88 22.47 14.26 -2.74
CA GLN A 88 23.42 13.39 -3.45
C GLN A 88 23.49 13.71 -4.96
N LEU A 89 22.35 13.99 -5.58
CA LEU A 89 22.28 14.35 -7.00
C LEU A 89 22.99 15.69 -7.28
N ALA A 90 22.82 16.69 -6.41
CA ALA A 90 23.50 17.98 -6.54
C ALA A 90 25.03 17.85 -6.40
N THR A 91 25.50 17.06 -5.43
CA THR A 91 26.93 16.78 -5.25
C THR A 91 27.50 16.04 -6.47
N ALA A 92 26.85 14.97 -6.92
CA ALA A 92 27.28 14.22 -8.09
C ALA A 92 27.30 15.08 -9.36
N GLY A 93 26.36 16.01 -9.51
CA GLY A 93 26.37 16.99 -10.59
C GLY A 93 27.59 17.92 -10.54
N SER A 94 27.91 18.44 -9.36
CA SER A 94 29.07 19.32 -9.15
C SER A 94 30.40 18.59 -9.41
N ASP A 95 30.54 17.37 -8.90
CA ASP A 95 31.73 16.55 -9.11
C ASP A 95 31.94 16.22 -10.60
N LYS A 96 30.85 15.92 -11.32
CA LYS A 96 30.87 15.70 -12.76
C LYS A 96 31.36 16.95 -13.51
N GLU A 97 30.88 18.13 -13.16
CA GLU A 97 31.31 19.38 -13.79
C GLU A 97 32.79 19.67 -13.52
N ALA A 98 33.26 19.45 -12.30
CA ALA A 98 34.67 19.59 -11.95
C ALA A 98 35.58 18.63 -12.74
N LEU A 99 35.19 17.35 -12.83
CA LEU A 99 35.92 16.35 -13.60
C LEU A 99 35.95 16.68 -15.10
N LEU A 100 34.84 17.18 -15.66
CA LEU A 100 34.81 17.62 -17.06
C LEU A 100 35.76 18.79 -17.31
N ALA A 101 35.82 19.76 -16.39
CA ALA A 101 36.76 20.86 -16.48
C ALA A 101 38.22 20.39 -16.40
N GLU A 102 38.53 19.47 -15.49
CA GLU A 102 39.87 18.87 -15.37
C GLU A 102 40.27 18.11 -16.64
N VAL A 103 39.37 17.32 -17.21
CA VAL A 103 39.60 16.63 -18.49
C VAL A 103 39.91 17.61 -19.61
N GLU A 104 39.19 18.73 -19.71
CA GLU A 104 39.46 19.75 -20.73
C GLU A 104 40.81 20.45 -20.54
N VAL A 105 41.24 20.65 -19.29
CA VAL A 105 42.59 21.16 -18.99
C VAL A 105 43.66 20.14 -19.41
N LEU A 106 43.48 18.87 -19.05
CA LEU A 106 44.42 17.80 -19.38
C LEU A 106 44.54 17.59 -20.90
N LYS A 107 43.43 17.62 -21.64
CA LYS A 107 43.43 17.53 -23.11
C LYS A 107 44.32 18.59 -23.77
N LYS A 108 44.33 19.82 -23.25
CA LYS A 108 45.17 20.92 -23.77
C LYS A 108 46.65 20.72 -23.51
N GLN A 109 47.01 19.88 -22.55
CA GLN A 109 48.41 19.57 -22.21
C GLN A 109 48.95 18.39 -23.03
N ILE A 110 48.12 17.67 -23.78
CA ILE A 110 48.56 16.58 -24.64
C ILE A 110 49.19 17.19 -25.90
N PRO A 111 50.50 16.99 -26.13
CA PRO A 111 51.13 17.43 -27.37
C PRO A 111 50.54 16.65 -28.55
N VAL A 112 50.13 17.36 -29.60
CA VAL A 112 49.75 16.75 -30.88
C VAL A 112 51.01 16.10 -31.45
N LYS A 113 51.06 14.77 -31.49
CA LYS A 113 52.12 14.06 -32.21
C LYS A 113 51.95 14.36 -33.70
N GLU A 114 52.98 14.97 -34.29
CA GLU A 114 53.18 15.07 -35.75
C GLU A 114 53.35 13.68 -36.38
#